data_AF-A0AAU4IJC4-F1
#
_entry.id   AF-A0AAU4IJC4-F1
#
_cell.length_a   1.000
_cell.length_b   1.000
_cell.length_c   1.000
_cell.angle_alpha   90.00
_cell.angle_beta   90.00
_cell.angle_gamma   90.00
#
_symmetry.space_group_name_H-M   'P 1'
#
loop_
_entity.id
_entity.type
_entity.pdbx_description
1 polymer ?
#
loop_
_entity_poly.entity_id
_entity_poly.type
_entity_poly.pdbx_seq_one_letter_code
_entity_poly.pdbx_strand_id
1 'polypeptide(L)'
;MDQQRGRPVTARPLAIGTRVTHVNQQWATSTATPDGTAEILETRGPCNDGTWEYRVRACRDFSRRPGSDNPIDRETWWNSRATRPASTQP
;
A
#
# COMPACT_ATOMS: atom_id res chain seq x y z
N MET A 1 15.73 12.10 29.34
CA MET A 1 15.19 12.93 28.24
C MET A 1 15.65 12.25 26.95
N ASP A 2 14.94 11.19 26.60
CA ASP A 2 15.42 10.19 25.65
C ASP A 2 14.90 10.53 24.26
N GLN A 3 15.55 11.52 23.64
CA GLN A 3 15.34 11.80 22.23
C GLN A 3 16.10 10.77 21.39
N GLN A 4 15.48 9.61 21.16
CA GLN A 4 15.86 8.72 20.06
C GLN A 4 15.53 9.40 18.72
N ARG A 5 16.38 10.34 18.30
CA ARG A 5 16.51 10.74 16.90
C ARG A 5 17.56 9.85 16.27
N GLY A 6 17.18 9.12 15.23
CA GLY A 6 18.13 8.51 14.31
C GLY A 6 18.05 6.99 14.23
N ARG A 7 17.08 6.50 13.46
CA ARG A 7 17.30 5.43 12.47
C ARG A 7 16.32 5.67 11.32
N PRO A 8 16.76 5.97 10.08
CA PRO A 8 15.96 5.55 8.95
C PRO A 8 16.05 4.03 8.99
N VAL A 9 15.10 3.37 9.64
CA VAL A 9 14.85 1.97 9.34
C VAL A 9 14.43 2.05 7.88
N THR A 10 15.34 1.76 6.94
CA THR A 10 14.94 1.39 5.59
C THR A 10 14.15 0.12 5.81
N ALA A 11 12.85 0.28 6.10
CA ALA A 11 11.94 -0.83 6.29
C ALA A 11 12.12 -1.68 5.04
N ARG A 12 12.34 -2.98 5.25
CA ARG A 12 12.42 -3.91 4.11
C ARG A 12 11.20 -3.67 3.23
N PRO A 13 11.37 -3.65 1.90
CA PRO A 13 10.23 -3.44 1.02
C PRO A 13 9.17 -4.49 1.29
N LEU A 14 7.91 -4.11 1.06
CA LEU A 14 6.83 -5.09 1.03
C LEU A 14 7.07 -6.09 -0.11
N ALA A 15 6.75 -7.35 0.13
CA ALA A 15 6.96 -8.42 -0.84
C ALA A 15 5.99 -8.31 -2.02
N ILE A 16 6.42 -8.77 -3.19
CA ILE A 16 5.51 -8.99 -4.34
C ILE A 16 4.41 -9.97 -3.90
N GLY A 17 3.17 -9.72 -4.34
CA GLY A 17 1.98 -10.44 -3.92
C GLY A 17 1.37 -9.93 -2.60
N THR A 18 2.03 -9.01 -1.89
CA THR A 18 1.45 -8.42 -0.67
C THR A 18 0.20 -7.63 -1.04
N ARG A 19 -0.90 -7.92 -0.34
CA ARG A 19 -2.11 -7.12 -0.39
C ARG A 19 -1.93 -5.84 0.41
N VAL A 20 -2.24 -4.72 -0.21
CA VAL A 20 -1.99 -3.38 0.33
C VAL A 20 -3.17 -2.46 0.09
N THR A 21 -3.16 -1.37 0.84
CA THR A 21 -4.10 -0.27 0.72
C THR A 21 -3.34 1.04 0.69
N HIS A 22 -3.83 1.99 -0.10
CA HIS A 22 -3.32 3.35 -0.08
C HIS A 22 -3.94 4.11 1.10
N VAL A 23 -3.18 4.95 1.82
CA VAL A 23 -3.66 5.65 3.03
C VAL A 23 -4.95 6.46 2.79
N ASN A 24 -5.09 7.06 1.59
CA ASN A 24 -6.30 7.79 1.20
C ASN A 24 -7.55 6.89 1.00
N GLN A 25 -7.38 5.56 0.99
CA GLN A 25 -8.44 4.57 0.88
C GLN A 25 -8.68 3.78 2.17
N GLN A 26 -7.94 4.09 3.25
CA GLN A 26 -7.98 3.29 4.48
C GLN A 26 -9.41 3.21 5.06
N TRP A 27 -10.18 4.29 4.98
CA TRP A 27 -11.58 4.34 5.43
C TRP A 27 -12.50 3.39 4.63
N ALA A 28 -12.35 3.32 3.30
CA ALA A 28 -13.13 2.42 2.46
C ALA A 28 -12.72 0.96 2.67
N THR A 29 -11.43 0.74 2.95
CA THR A 29 -10.82 -0.57 3.13
C THR A 29 -11.23 -1.22 4.44
N SER A 30 -11.11 -0.50 5.57
CA SER A 30 -11.37 -1.07 6.90
C SER A 30 -12.78 -1.64 7.07
N THR A 31 -13.76 -1.13 6.32
CA THR A 31 -15.16 -1.57 6.43
C THR A 31 -15.57 -2.54 5.33
N ALA A 32 -15.01 -2.43 4.12
CA ALA A 32 -15.49 -3.19 2.97
C ALA A 32 -14.51 -4.23 2.41
N THR A 33 -13.20 -4.08 2.64
CA THR A 33 -12.17 -4.98 2.10
C THR A 33 -10.97 -5.06 3.05
N PRO A 34 -11.06 -5.83 4.14
CA PRO A 34 -9.96 -5.99 5.10
C PRO A 34 -8.68 -6.50 4.41
N ASP A 35 -8.83 -7.34 3.38
CA ASP A 35 -7.74 -7.87 2.54
C ASP A 35 -7.14 -6.87 1.54
N GLY A 36 -7.44 -5.58 1.66
CA GLY A 36 -6.83 -4.50 0.89
C GLY A 36 -7.43 -4.24 -0.49
N THR A 37 -6.99 -3.16 -1.11
CA THR A 37 -7.52 -2.63 -2.39
C THR A 37 -6.56 -2.81 -3.56
N ALA A 38 -5.36 -3.31 -3.31
CA ALA A 38 -4.36 -3.56 -4.33
C ALA A 38 -3.41 -4.69 -3.97
N GLU A 39 -2.66 -5.17 -4.96
CA GLU A 39 -1.60 -6.18 -4.80
C GLU A 39 -0.30 -5.67 -5.42
N ILE A 40 0.83 -5.86 -4.74
CA ILE A 40 2.15 -5.48 -5.24
C ILE A 40 2.58 -6.44 -6.36
N LEU A 41 2.86 -5.89 -7.54
CA LEU A 41 3.40 -6.60 -8.69
C LEU A 41 4.93 -6.44 -8.81
N GLU A 42 5.44 -5.28 -8.44
CA GLU A 42 6.86 -4.92 -8.59
C GLU A 42 7.26 -3.95 -7.47
N THR A 43 8.51 -4.03 -7.04
CA THR A 43 9.08 -3.09 -6.06
C THR A 43 10.35 -2.46 -6.60
N ARG A 44 10.49 -1.15 -6.44
CA ARG A 44 11.67 -0.35 -6.81
C ARG A 44 12.21 0.45 -5.63
N GLY A 45 13.53 0.59 -5.58
CA GLY A 45 14.23 1.40 -4.60
C GLY A 45 15.39 0.69 -3.90
N PRO A 46 15.85 1.23 -2.75
CA PRO A 46 15.33 2.45 -2.13
C PRO A 46 15.63 3.68 -3.00
N CYS A 47 14.70 4.64 -3.03
CA CYS A 47 14.90 5.97 -3.58
C CYS A 47 15.93 6.74 -2.72
N ASN A 48 16.44 7.87 -3.23
CA ASN A 48 17.43 8.70 -2.53
C ASN A 48 16.98 9.17 -1.13
N ASP A 49 15.68 9.22 -0.87
CA ASP A 49 15.08 9.60 0.41
C ASP A 49 14.75 8.40 1.32
N GLY A 50 15.20 7.19 0.94
CA GLY A 50 14.96 5.95 1.67
C GLY A 50 13.57 5.35 1.48
N THR A 51 12.73 5.92 0.61
CA THR A 51 11.41 5.37 0.29
C THR A 51 11.49 4.28 -0.79
N TRP A 52 10.40 3.54 -0.98
CA TRP A 52 10.26 2.54 -2.04
C TRP A 52 9.07 2.91 -2.92
N GLU A 53 9.10 2.47 -4.16
CA GLU A 53 7.96 2.56 -5.07
C GLU A 53 7.43 1.16 -5.36
N TYR A 54 6.11 1.01 -5.33
CA TYR A 54 5.43 -0.25 -5.58
C TYR A 54 4.56 -0.11 -6.83
N ARG A 55 4.79 -0.95 -7.84
CA ARG A 55 3.79 -1.16 -8.88
C ARG A 55 2.72 -2.04 -8.28
N VAL A 56 1.50 -1.56 -8.26
CA VAL A 56 0.38 -2.30 -7.74
C VAL A 56 -0.68 -2.52 -8.80
N ARG A 57 -1.38 -3.66 -8.74
CA ARG A 57 -2.68 -3.82 -9.38
C ARG A 57 -3.73 -3.39 -8.36
N ALA A 58 -4.36 -2.25 -8.59
CA ALA A 58 -5.29 -1.59 -7.69
C ALA A 58 -6.69 -1.46 -8.28
N CYS A 59 -7.65 -1.11 -7.42
CA CYS A 59 -8.94 -0.60 -7.87
C CYS A 59 -8.82 0.66 -8.73
N ARG A 60 -9.75 0.84 -9.66
CA ARG A 60 -9.82 2.01 -10.54
C ARG A 60 -10.12 3.30 -9.77
N ASP A 61 -11.13 3.25 -8.90
CA ASP A 61 -11.57 4.33 -8.03
C ASP A 61 -11.06 4.07 -6.62
N PHE A 62 -10.28 5.03 -6.13
CA PHE A 62 -9.65 4.94 -4.83
C PHE A 62 -10.66 5.08 -3.68
N SER A 63 -11.74 5.84 -3.91
CA SER A 63 -12.74 6.15 -2.89
C SER A 63 -13.83 5.09 -2.78
N ARG A 64 -13.75 3.98 -3.53
CA ARG A 64 -14.77 2.94 -3.54
C ARG A 64 -14.17 1.59 -3.21
N ARG A 65 -14.98 0.73 -2.59
CA ARG A 65 -14.61 -0.67 -2.37
C ARG A 65 -14.36 -1.40 -3.69
N PRO A 66 -13.42 -2.36 -3.75
CA PRO A 66 -13.33 -3.32 -4.82
C PRO A 66 -14.66 -4.04 -5.09
N GLY A 67 -14.95 -4.34 -6.35
CA GLY A 67 -16.14 -5.07 -6.77
C GLY A 67 -16.31 -5.07 -8.29
N SER A 68 -17.41 -5.62 -8.80
CA SER A 68 -17.71 -5.62 -10.25
C SER A 68 -17.62 -4.22 -10.87
N ASP A 69 -18.09 -3.21 -10.13
CA ASP A 69 -18.16 -1.81 -10.59
C ASP A 69 -16.87 -1.02 -10.31
N ASN A 70 -15.93 -1.62 -9.57
CA ASN A 70 -14.62 -1.05 -9.27
C ASN A 70 -13.56 -2.17 -9.20
N PRO A 71 -13.25 -2.80 -10.35
CA PRO A 71 -12.38 -3.98 -10.39
C PRO A 71 -10.94 -3.64 -10.01
N ILE A 72 -10.22 -4.63 -9.50
CA ILE A 72 -8.76 -4.56 -9.24
C ILE A 72 -8.03 -4.92 -10.53
N ASP A 73 -8.00 -3.98 -11.48
CA ASP A 73 -7.40 -4.18 -12.81
C ASP A 73 -6.53 -3.00 -13.27
N ARG A 74 -6.45 -1.94 -12.46
CA ARG A 74 -5.65 -0.77 -12.78
C ARG A 74 -4.26 -0.93 -12.23
N GLU A 75 -3.26 -0.86 -13.10
CA GLU A 75 -1.88 -0.79 -12.66
C GLU A 75 -1.45 0.65 -12.42
N THR A 76 -0.75 0.88 -11.31
CA THR A 76 -0.26 2.21 -10.94
C THR A 76 0.93 2.08 -9.98
N TRP A 77 1.73 3.13 -9.88
CA TRP A 77 2.83 3.23 -8.92
C TRP A 77 2.40 3.96 -7.67
N TRP A 78 2.67 3.38 -6.50
CA TRP A 78 2.45 4.00 -5.19
C TRP A 78 3.77 4.14 -4.43
N ASN A 79 3.93 5.26 -3.72
CA ASN A 79 5.06 5.45 -2.82
C ASN A 79 4.83 4.70 -1.49
N SER A 80 5.90 4.18 -0.89
CA SER A 80 5.85 3.45 0.37
C SER A 80 5.32 4.29 1.54
N ARG A 81 5.46 5.62 1.51
CA ARG A 81 4.88 6.51 2.52
C ARG A 81 3.35 6.44 2.56
N ALA A 82 2.72 6.20 1.41
CA ALA A 82 1.28 6.16 1.26
C ALA A 82 0.73 4.72 1.12
N THR A 83 1.58 3.70 1.17
CA THR A 83 1.19 2.29 1.05
C THR A 83 1.25 1.62 2.43
N ARG A 84 0.19 0.92 2.81
CA ARG A 84 0.14 0.12 4.03
C ARG A 84 -0.24 -1.32 3.70
N PRO A 85 0.32 -2.32 4.41
CA PRO A 85 -0.22 -3.68 4.36
C PRO A 85 -1.72 -3.64 4.65
N ALA A 86 -2.48 -4.48 3.94
CA ALA A 86 -3.88 -4.72 4.25
C ALA A 86 -4.01 -5.17 5.72
N SER A 87 -5.01 -4.64 6.42
CA SER A 87 -5.31 -5.07 7.78
C SER A 87 -6.01 -6.43 7.70
N THR A 88 -5.25 -7.52 7.82
CA THR A 88 -5.86 -8.84 8.08
C THR A 88 -6.54 -8.77 9.44
N GLN A 89 -7.80 -8.36 9.47
CA GLN A 89 -8.58 -8.42 10.69
C GLN A 89 -8.93 -9.90 10.91
N PRO A 90 -8.64 -10.47 12.09
CA PRO A 90 -8.97 -11.87 12.40
C PRO A 90 -10.48 -12.13 12.40
#